data_AF-A0A8G1W1Z5-F1
#
_entry.id   AF-A0A8G1W1Z5-F1
#
_cell.length_a   1.000
_cell.length_b   1.000
_cell.length_c   1.000
_cell.angle_alpha   90.00
_cell.angle_beta   90.00
_cell.angle_gamma   90.00
#
_symmetry.space_group_name_H-M   'P 1'
#
loop_
_entity.id
_entity.type
_entity.pdbx_description
1 polymer ?
#
loop_
_entity_poly.entity_id
_entity_poly.type
_entity_poly.pdbx_seq_one_letter_code
_entity_poly.pdbx_strand_id
1 'polypeptide(L)'
;MPLEHHGSCGFLRCPAEILNLVFGMLSTAELRALGLVNKDLCALFEPYFYSKIDWIWREDHAPPPITLLLRTIISRPQLAAHTTSFQFQSLPAYCWEWNKFAGQKISVPVAEIDEFITFVQRTGNGTPDAMLALLLAQLWNLRNAFQSAICEPAMYRLPDFKHLQTVSFQSYDDSGALCTALRSRGQRPLGQSLVLPFFYLPDVQRISAAIQNTDNFAWPAACLPNPSKLTSIYLADIREANIGSLLSVTRNLQSLRWTWYYDYGVLDATVVPIINLDGIVAALSRVRNTLTDLTIFAEAPIGGDDPCYPAVKVQGSLREMVEFGKLKRLQIPLAFLVGFAQDTTKRLQDVLPRNIEYLSLTDELGLQNEDGYVEETWPVYEWQDFAVLILLRTWLEDWRTHTPHLRGVSLVYEELDTNQGEWPPELRHQLTELGTQAGIQLELVEWVRRW
;
A
#
# COMPACT_ATOMS: atom_id res chain seq x y z
N MET A 1 50.74 -21.78 -42.08
CA MET A 1 50.41 -21.89 -40.64
C MET A 1 49.44 -20.79 -40.31
N PRO A 2 48.20 -21.11 -39.88
CA PRO A 2 47.15 -20.12 -39.72
C PRO A 2 47.31 -19.34 -38.42
N LEU A 3 46.92 -18.07 -38.50
CA LEU A 3 46.84 -17.10 -37.42
C LEU A 3 45.84 -17.53 -36.35
N GLU A 4 46.22 -17.32 -35.09
CA GLU A 4 45.31 -17.31 -33.95
C GLU A 4 44.26 -16.19 -34.12
N HIS A 5 43.00 -16.57 -34.29
CA HIS A 5 41.88 -15.64 -34.17
C HIS A 5 41.59 -15.37 -32.69
N HIS A 6 42.36 -14.47 -32.08
CA HIS A 6 41.89 -13.68 -30.95
C HIS A 6 41.11 -12.48 -31.47
N GLY A 7 39.84 -12.34 -31.07
CA GLY A 7 39.10 -11.10 -31.30
C GLY A 7 37.59 -11.24 -31.21
N SER A 8 37.05 -11.45 -30.00
CA SER A 8 35.70 -10.94 -29.74
C SER A 8 35.79 -9.42 -29.74
N CYS A 9 35.46 -8.80 -30.86
CA CYS A 9 35.32 -7.34 -30.98
C CYS A 9 33.86 -7.00 -30.66
N GLY A 10 33.61 -6.08 -29.72
CA GLY A 10 32.25 -5.64 -29.43
C GLY A 10 32.02 -5.10 -28.02
N PHE A 11 30.78 -4.64 -27.82
CA PHE A 11 30.17 -4.07 -26.63
C PHE A 11 30.53 -4.77 -25.29
N LEU A 12 30.85 -6.07 -25.33
CA LEU A 12 31.27 -6.90 -24.18
C LEU A 12 32.65 -6.55 -23.58
N ARG A 13 33.45 -5.69 -24.22
CA ARG A 13 34.72 -5.18 -23.67
C ARG A 13 34.57 -3.89 -22.84
N CYS A 14 33.38 -3.30 -22.79
CA CYS A 14 33.15 -2.13 -21.97
C CYS A 14 33.31 -2.46 -20.47
N PRO A 15 33.85 -1.54 -19.65
CA PRO A 15 33.87 -1.69 -18.20
C PRO A 15 32.49 -1.99 -17.64
N ALA A 16 32.42 -2.83 -16.60
CA ALA A 16 31.17 -3.27 -15.99
C ALA A 16 30.32 -2.09 -15.50
N GLU A 17 30.94 -1.00 -15.05
CA GLU A 17 30.26 0.22 -14.62
C GLU A 17 29.51 0.91 -15.77
N ILE A 18 30.11 0.93 -16.97
CA ILE A 18 29.49 1.52 -18.16
C ILE A 18 28.35 0.63 -18.66
N LEU A 19 28.55 -0.68 -18.66
CA LEU A 19 27.51 -1.64 -19.00
C LEU A 19 26.33 -1.53 -18.04
N ASN A 20 26.58 -1.46 -16.73
CA ASN A 20 25.54 -1.32 -15.71
C ASN A 20 24.73 -0.03 -15.83
N LEU A 21 25.37 1.09 -16.21
CA LEU A 21 24.68 2.35 -16.51
C LEU A 21 23.80 2.23 -17.75
N VAL A 22 24.31 1.62 -18.83
CA VAL A 22 23.52 1.38 -20.04
C VAL A 22 22.32 0.48 -19.74
N PHE A 23 22.52 -0.59 -18.96
CA PHE A 23 21.46 -1.54 -18.61
C PHE A 23 20.39 -0.91 -17.71
N GLY A 24 20.79 -0.02 -16.80
CA GLY A 24 19.87 0.75 -15.97
C GLY A 24 18.96 1.71 -16.75
N MET A 25 19.29 2.02 -18.01
CA MET A 25 18.49 2.89 -18.87
C MET A 25 17.56 2.14 -19.83
N LEU A 26 17.69 0.81 -19.96
CA LEU A 26 16.90 0.00 -20.89
C LEU A 26 15.63 -0.54 -20.22
N SER A 27 14.55 -0.64 -21.00
CA SER A 27 13.32 -1.30 -20.56
C SER A 27 13.49 -2.83 -20.48
N THR A 28 12.63 -3.49 -19.70
CA THR A 28 12.63 -4.95 -19.56
C THR A 28 12.46 -5.68 -20.90
N ALA A 29 11.73 -5.08 -21.85
CA ALA A 29 11.54 -5.64 -23.19
C ALA A 29 12.81 -5.58 -24.04
N GLU A 30 13.53 -4.45 -23.99
CA GLU A 30 14.79 -4.23 -24.71
C GLU A 30 15.90 -5.11 -24.15
N LEU A 31 16.00 -5.20 -22.82
CA LEU A 31 16.90 -6.15 -22.17
C LEU A 31 16.61 -7.57 -22.67
N ARG A 32 15.32 -7.98 -22.73
CA ARG A 32 14.91 -9.33 -23.18
C ARG A 32 15.36 -9.60 -24.61
N ALA A 33 15.16 -8.64 -25.51
CA ALA A 33 15.62 -8.74 -26.88
C ALA A 33 17.15 -8.91 -26.96
N LEU A 34 17.91 -8.15 -26.18
CA LEU A 34 19.38 -8.24 -26.15
C LEU A 34 19.89 -9.57 -25.56
N GLY A 35 19.22 -10.10 -24.54
CA GLY A 35 19.55 -11.38 -23.93
C GLY A 35 19.33 -12.59 -24.85
N LEU A 36 18.42 -12.46 -25.83
CA LEU A 36 18.21 -13.50 -26.85
C LEU A 36 19.31 -13.55 -27.91
N VAL A 37 20.09 -12.47 -28.08
CA VAL A 37 21.11 -12.35 -29.13
C VAL A 37 22.45 -12.98 -28.71
N ASN A 38 22.78 -13.00 -27.42
CA ASN A 38 24.06 -13.52 -26.93
C ASN A 38 23.97 -14.06 -25.49
N LYS A 39 24.53 -15.25 -25.24
CA LYS A 39 24.48 -15.93 -23.94
C LYS A 39 25.30 -15.22 -22.85
N ASP A 40 26.43 -14.62 -23.20
CA ASP A 40 27.28 -13.86 -22.27
C ASP A 40 26.59 -12.54 -21.87
N LEU A 41 25.89 -11.89 -22.80
CA LEU A 41 25.03 -10.75 -22.49
C LEU A 41 23.84 -11.18 -21.62
N CYS A 42 23.23 -12.32 -21.91
CA CYS A 42 22.14 -12.87 -21.09
C CYS A 42 22.56 -13.04 -19.62
N ALA A 43 23.75 -13.60 -19.37
CA ALA A 43 24.29 -13.74 -18.01
C ALA A 43 24.52 -12.39 -17.31
N LEU A 44 24.89 -11.34 -18.05
CA LEU A 44 25.03 -9.98 -17.51
C LEU A 44 23.68 -9.30 -17.22
N PHE A 45 22.62 -9.65 -17.97
CA PHE A 45 21.27 -9.10 -17.78
C PHE A 45 20.45 -9.81 -16.73
N GLU A 46 20.78 -11.06 -16.38
CA GLU A 46 20.04 -11.85 -15.39
C GLU A 46 19.77 -11.10 -14.08
N PRO A 47 20.75 -10.41 -13.45
CA PRO A 47 20.47 -9.62 -12.26
C PRO A 47 19.40 -8.55 -12.46
N TYR A 48 19.36 -7.92 -13.64
CA TYR A 48 18.40 -6.88 -13.97
C TYR A 48 16.99 -7.45 -14.20
N PHE A 49 16.86 -8.55 -14.95
CA PHE A 49 15.57 -9.21 -15.20
C PHE A 49 14.89 -9.71 -13.92
N TYR A 50 15.67 -10.25 -13.00
CA TYR A 50 15.16 -10.88 -11.79
C TYR A 50 15.17 -9.93 -10.58
N SER A 51 15.64 -8.68 -10.74
CA SER A 51 15.64 -7.67 -9.68
C SER A 51 14.27 -7.15 -9.31
N LYS A 52 13.46 -6.80 -10.31
CA LYS A 52 12.09 -6.36 -10.15
C LYS A 52 11.17 -7.37 -10.82
N ILE A 53 10.40 -8.07 -10.00
CA ILE A 53 9.44 -9.06 -10.47
C ILE A 53 8.07 -8.37 -10.43
N ASP A 54 7.66 -7.91 -11.59
CA ASP A 54 6.34 -7.32 -11.83
C ASP A 54 5.49 -8.35 -12.56
N TRP A 55 4.38 -8.75 -11.94
CA TRP A 55 3.60 -9.86 -12.45
C TRP A 55 2.12 -9.53 -12.53
N ILE A 56 1.65 -9.51 -13.78
CA ILE A 56 0.27 -9.21 -14.16
C ILE A 56 -0.40 -10.49 -14.64
N TRP A 57 -1.47 -10.90 -13.98
CA TRP A 57 -2.31 -11.99 -14.47
C TRP A 57 -3.47 -11.43 -15.29
N ARG A 58 -3.34 -11.55 -16.62
CA ARG A 58 -4.25 -10.92 -17.60
C ARG A 58 -5.18 -11.88 -18.35
N GLU A 59 -4.97 -13.19 -18.33
CA GLU A 59 -5.61 -14.13 -19.27
C GLU A 59 -5.85 -15.54 -18.72
N ASP A 60 -6.80 -16.24 -19.34
CA ASP A 60 -7.28 -17.64 -19.18
C ASP A 60 -6.19 -18.71 -19.44
N HIS A 61 -4.92 -18.35 -19.48
CA HIS A 61 -3.83 -19.29 -19.69
C HIS A 61 -3.60 -20.13 -18.44
N ALA A 62 -4.16 -21.34 -18.46
CA ALA A 62 -3.72 -22.43 -17.60
C ALA A 62 -2.45 -23.08 -18.18
N PRO A 63 -1.36 -23.20 -17.41
CA PRO A 63 -1.17 -22.74 -16.03
C PRO A 63 -0.73 -21.26 -15.97
N PRO A 64 -1.01 -20.55 -14.85
CA PRO A 64 -0.62 -19.15 -14.69
C PRO A 64 0.89 -18.96 -14.96
N PRO A 65 1.33 -17.79 -15.46
CA PRO A 65 2.74 -17.51 -15.79
C PRO A 65 3.70 -17.76 -14.62
N ILE A 66 3.15 -17.74 -13.40
CA ILE A 66 3.75 -18.22 -12.15
C ILE A 66 4.51 -19.54 -12.29
N THR A 67 3.95 -20.50 -13.03
CA THR A 67 4.43 -21.88 -13.09
C THR A 67 5.69 -22.00 -13.92
N LEU A 68 5.87 -21.14 -14.94
CA LEU A 68 7.09 -21.08 -15.74
C LEU A 68 8.21 -20.41 -14.96
N LEU A 69 7.90 -19.34 -14.21
CA LEU A 69 8.86 -18.68 -13.35
C LEU A 69 9.27 -19.59 -12.17
N LEU A 70 8.31 -20.33 -11.60
CA LEU A 70 8.54 -21.39 -10.62
C LEU A 70 9.52 -22.43 -11.15
N ARG A 71 9.24 -23.02 -12.32
CA ARG A 71 10.14 -23.99 -12.95
C ARG A 71 11.53 -23.40 -13.18
N THR A 72 11.60 -22.14 -13.58
CA THR A 72 12.87 -21.45 -13.85
C THR A 72 13.67 -21.22 -12.58
N ILE A 73 13.07 -20.75 -11.49
CA ILE A 73 13.75 -20.50 -10.21
C ILE A 73 14.12 -21.82 -9.53
N ILE A 74 13.24 -22.83 -9.55
CA ILE A 74 13.55 -24.19 -9.06
C ILE A 74 14.78 -24.74 -9.79
N SER A 75 14.84 -24.55 -11.11
CA SER A 75 15.97 -25.04 -11.93
C SER A 75 17.23 -24.17 -11.80
N ARG A 76 17.10 -22.89 -11.43
CA ARG A 76 18.18 -21.89 -11.40
C ARG A 76 18.04 -21.00 -10.15
N PRO A 77 18.31 -21.55 -8.96
CA PRO A 77 18.05 -20.89 -7.68
C PRO A 77 18.74 -19.53 -7.52
N GLN A 78 19.95 -19.38 -8.06
CA GLN A 78 20.75 -18.16 -8.01
C GLN A 78 20.01 -16.92 -8.56
N LEU A 79 19.02 -17.10 -9.44
CA LEU A 79 18.28 -15.98 -10.04
C LEU A 79 17.43 -15.22 -9.01
N ALA A 80 16.91 -15.91 -7.99
CA ALA A 80 16.11 -15.28 -6.95
C ALA A 80 16.94 -14.48 -5.94
N ALA A 81 18.27 -14.64 -5.91
CA ALA A 81 19.16 -13.79 -5.14
C ALA A 81 19.15 -12.33 -5.60
N HIS A 82 18.77 -12.11 -6.86
CA HIS A 82 18.74 -10.78 -7.46
C HIS A 82 17.48 -10.00 -7.11
N THR A 83 16.42 -10.65 -6.61
CA THR A 83 15.10 -10.04 -6.38
C THR A 83 15.11 -9.07 -5.21
N THR A 84 14.85 -7.80 -5.50
CA THR A 84 14.77 -6.70 -4.52
C THR A 84 13.35 -6.16 -4.36
N SER A 85 12.51 -6.34 -5.39
CA SER A 85 11.12 -5.88 -5.45
C SER A 85 10.22 -6.95 -6.04
N PHE A 86 9.09 -7.19 -5.37
CA PHE A 86 8.04 -8.09 -5.83
C PHE A 86 6.69 -7.36 -5.87
N GLN A 87 6.07 -7.37 -7.05
CA GLN A 87 4.75 -6.79 -7.31
C GLN A 87 3.84 -7.87 -7.90
N PHE A 88 2.72 -8.12 -7.23
CA PHE A 88 1.69 -9.04 -7.71
C PHE A 88 0.42 -8.28 -8.06
N GLN A 89 -0.11 -8.58 -9.25
CA GLN A 89 -1.25 -7.89 -9.83
C GLN A 89 -2.28 -8.91 -10.34
N SER A 90 -3.52 -8.79 -9.85
CA SER A 90 -4.66 -9.60 -10.28
C SER A 90 -5.75 -8.69 -10.86
N LEU A 91 -6.20 -8.94 -12.08
CA LEU A 91 -7.34 -8.21 -12.66
C LEU A 91 -8.68 -8.64 -12.00
N PRO A 92 -9.67 -7.73 -11.86
CA PRO A 92 -10.98 -8.01 -11.26
C PRO A 92 -11.74 -9.17 -11.91
N ALA A 93 -11.69 -9.23 -13.24
CA ALA A 93 -12.38 -10.24 -14.05
C ALA A 93 -11.98 -11.68 -13.72
N TYR A 94 -10.91 -11.90 -12.96
CA TYR A 94 -10.35 -13.24 -12.68
C TYR A 94 -10.26 -13.56 -11.18
N CYS A 95 -10.81 -12.73 -10.30
CA CYS A 95 -10.76 -12.99 -8.85
C CYS A 95 -11.53 -14.27 -8.45
N TRP A 96 -12.61 -14.61 -9.16
CA TRP A 96 -13.37 -15.85 -8.98
C TRP A 96 -12.62 -17.07 -9.54
N GLU A 97 -11.89 -16.90 -10.64
CA GLU A 97 -10.98 -17.92 -11.17
C GLU A 97 -9.77 -18.14 -10.28
N TRP A 98 -9.25 -17.09 -9.62
CA TRP A 98 -8.25 -17.21 -8.58
C TRP A 98 -8.74 -18.08 -7.43
N ASN A 99 -9.94 -17.82 -6.91
CA ASN A 99 -10.50 -18.63 -5.82
C ASN A 99 -10.71 -20.09 -6.27
N LYS A 100 -11.06 -20.31 -7.55
CA LYS A 100 -11.14 -21.64 -8.17
C LYS A 100 -9.76 -22.30 -8.32
N PHE A 101 -8.71 -21.54 -8.64
CA PHE A 101 -7.32 -22.01 -8.78
C PHE A 101 -6.62 -22.22 -7.44
N ALA A 102 -6.71 -21.26 -6.50
CA ALA A 102 -6.23 -21.38 -5.12
C ALA A 102 -6.96 -22.51 -4.36
N GLY A 103 -8.21 -22.80 -4.74
CA GLY A 103 -8.97 -23.96 -4.28
C GLY A 103 -8.65 -25.27 -5.04
N GLN A 104 -8.02 -25.20 -6.22
CA GLN A 104 -7.50 -26.39 -6.89
C GLN A 104 -6.27 -26.88 -6.15
N LYS A 105 -6.31 -28.14 -5.71
CA LYS A 105 -5.10 -28.87 -5.35
C LYS A 105 -4.25 -28.97 -6.60
N ILE A 106 -3.28 -28.08 -6.77
CA ILE A 106 -2.21 -28.33 -7.71
C ILE A 106 -1.52 -29.59 -7.20
N SER A 107 -1.76 -30.69 -7.89
CA SER A 107 -1.17 -31.99 -7.58
C SER A 107 0.28 -31.93 -8.05
N VAL A 108 1.14 -31.30 -7.27
CA VAL A 108 2.59 -31.45 -7.42
C VAL A 108 2.89 -32.88 -6.94
N PRO A 109 3.47 -33.75 -7.79
CA PRO A 109 3.79 -35.12 -7.41
C PRO A 109 4.60 -35.14 -6.12
N VAL A 110 4.24 -36.02 -5.17
CA VAL A 110 4.92 -36.13 -3.87
C VAL A 110 6.43 -36.35 -4.03
N ALA A 111 6.87 -37.01 -5.10
CA ALA A 111 8.29 -37.16 -5.43
C ALA A 111 9.00 -35.82 -5.73
N GLU A 112 8.34 -34.88 -6.42
CA GLU A 112 8.89 -33.53 -6.67
C GLU A 112 8.90 -32.70 -5.37
N ILE A 113 7.94 -32.92 -4.47
CA ILE A 113 7.90 -32.29 -3.13
C ILE A 113 8.97 -32.87 -2.21
N ASP A 114 9.19 -34.17 -2.20
CA ASP A 114 10.21 -34.83 -1.38
C ASP A 114 11.62 -34.52 -1.87
N GLU A 115 11.84 -34.49 -3.19
CA GLU A 115 13.09 -34.02 -3.80
C GLU A 115 13.34 -32.54 -3.47
N PHE A 116 12.28 -31.73 -3.40
CA PHE A 116 12.31 -30.33 -2.99
C PHE A 116 12.60 -30.14 -1.49
N ILE A 117 11.96 -30.89 -0.60
CA ILE A 117 12.25 -30.89 0.86
C ILE A 117 13.70 -31.33 1.09
N THR A 118 14.16 -32.35 0.36
CA THR A 118 15.54 -32.85 0.43
C THR A 118 16.54 -31.84 -0.15
N PHE A 119 16.16 -31.08 -1.18
CA PHE A 119 16.96 -30.01 -1.77
C PHE A 119 17.12 -28.83 -0.80
N VAL A 120 16.02 -28.33 -0.22
CA VAL A 120 16.01 -27.28 0.81
C VAL A 120 16.86 -27.68 2.03
N GLN A 121 16.81 -28.95 2.44
CA GLN A 121 17.64 -29.46 3.54
C GLN A 121 19.13 -29.61 3.17
N ARG A 122 19.46 -29.77 1.89
CA ARG A 122 20.85 -29.97 1.39
C ARG A 122 21.56 -28.66 1.01
N THR A 123 20.86 -27.66 0.50
CA THR A 123 21.45 -26.42 -0.03
C THR A 123 21.63 -25.34 1.03
N GLY A 124 22.23 -25.69 2.19
CA GLY A 124 22.52 -24.80 3.33
C GLY A 124 23.47 -23.61 3.06
N ASN A 125 23.38 -22.96 1.90
CA ASN A 125 24.00 -21.72 1.50
C ASN A 125 23.01 -20.93 0.62
N GLY A 126 22.36 -19.94 1.24
CA GLY A 126 21.91 -18.67 0.65
C GLY A 126 21.26 -18.67 -0.75
N THR A 127 20.01 -18.20 -0.77
CA THR A 127 19.23 -17.63 -1.89
C THR A 127 18.72 -18.58 -2.99
N PRO A 128 17.45 -19.01 -2.84
CA PRO A 128 16.43 -18.89 -3.90
C PRO A 128 14.97 -18.56 -3.47
N ASP A 129 14.67 -18.37 -2.18
CA ASP A 129 13.29 -18.63 -1.70
C ASP A 129 12.37 -17.41 -1.58
N ALA A 130 12.79 -16.23 -2.06
CA ALA A 130 11.98 -15.01 -2.07
C ALA A 130 10.65 -15.17 -2.80
N MET A 131 10.74 -15.73 -3.98
CA MET A 131 9.59 -16.06 -4.79
C MET A 131 8.97 -17.37 -4.35
N LEU A 132 9.78 -18.38 -4.08
CA LEU A 132 9.31 -19.74 -3.85
C LEU A 132 8.47 -19.90 -2.59
N ALA A 133 8.84 -19.20 -1.52
CA ALA A 133 8.07 -19.18 -0.30
C ALA A 133 6.76 -18.38 -0.54
N LEU A 134 6.83 -17.21 -1.18
CA LEU A 134 5.66 -16.40 -1.56
C LEU A 134 4.69 -17.16 -2.49
N LEU A 135 5.20 -18.08 -3.30
CA LEU A 135 4.46 -18.98 -4.20
C LEU A 135 3.83 -20.17 -3.47
N LEU A 136 4.53 -20.73 -2.48
CA LEU A 136 4.04 -21.80 -1.61
C LEU A 136 2.96 -21.30 -0.64
N ALA A 137 2.97 -20.02 -0.28
CA ALA A 137 1.91 -19.33 0.45
C ALA A 137 0.54 -19.36 -0.25
N GLN A 138 0.56 -19.41 -1.59
CA GLN A 138 -0.61 -19.33 -2.47
C GLN A 138 -1.21 -20.70 -2.81
N LEU A 139 -0.55 -21.80 -2.42
CA LEU A 139 -1.06 -23.16 -2.56
C LEU A 139 -1.61 -23.63 -1.21
N TRP A 140 -2.92 -23.91 -1.14
CA TRP A 140 -3.65 -24.16 0.11
C TRP A 140 -2.98 -25.16 1.06
N ASN A 141 -2.34 -26.21 0.53
CA ASN A 141 -1.67 -27.25 1.34
C ASN A 141 -0.26 -26.86 1.82
N LEU A 142 0.37 -25.86 1.22
CA LEU A 142 1.74 -25.42 1.53
C LEU A 142 1.76 -24.11 2.33
N ARG A 143 0.59 -23.47 2.50
CA ARG A 143 0.36 -22.30 3.35
C ARG A 143 0.82 -22.48 4.79
N ASN A 144 0.49 -23.62 5.41
CA ASN A 144 0.86 -23.90 6.80
C ASN A 144 2.38 -24.13 6.95
N ALA A 145 3.00 -24.79 5.97
CA ALA A 145 4.45 -24.99 5.93
C ALA A 145 5.20 -23.67 5.67
N PHE A 146 4.68 -22.82 4.79
CA PHE A 146 5.23 -21.50 4.48
C PHE A 146 5.11 -20.50 5.64
N GLN A 147 3.96 -20.48 6.33
CA GLN A 147 3.78 -19.64 7.51
C GLN A 147 4.77 -20.04 8.61
N SER A 148 4.87 -21.35 8.88
CA SER A 148 5.84 -21.88 9.84
C SER A 148 7.28 -21.56 9.42
N ALA A 149 7.58 -21.66 8.11
CA ALA A 149 8.87 -21.37 7.52
C ALA A 149 9.34 -19.91 7.67
N ILE A 150 8.50 -18.94 7.32
CA ILE A 150 8.85 -17.51 7.42
C ILE A 150 8.90 -17.06 8.87
N CYS A 151 8.00 -17.56 9.70
CA CYS A 151 7.84 -17.06 11.05
C CYS A 151 8.77 -17.79 12.05
N GLU A 152 9.26 -18.98 11.72
CA GLU A 152 10.21 -19.78 12.53
C GLU A 152 11.43 -20.22 11.70
N PRO A 153 12.23 -19.28 11.15
CA PRO A 153 13.31 -19.60 10.19
C PRO A 153 14.38 -20.54 10.77
N ALA A 154 14.57 -20.53 12.09
CA ALA A 154 15.53 -21.38 12.80
C ALA A 154 15.16 -22.87 12.79
N MET A 155 13.86 -23.22 12.71
CA MET A 155 13.43 -24.63 12.67
C MET A 155 13.55 -25.23 11.26
N TYR A 156 13.39 -24.41 10.22
CA TYR A 156 13.23 -24.90 8.84
C TYR A 156 14.42 -24.63 7.91
N ARG A 157 15.50 -23.97 8.37
CA ARG A 157 16.72 -23.63 7.59
C ARG A 157 16.42 -22.97 6.23
N LEU A 158 15.39 -22.15 6.18
CA LEU A 158 14.99 -21.42 4.97
C LEU A 158 15.68 -20.05 4.88
N PRO A 159 15.72 -19.41 3.70
CA PRO A 159 16.42 -18.15 3.47
C PRO A 159 15.85 -17.03 4.32
N ASP A 160 16.74 -16.10 4.63
CA ASP A 160 16.47 -14.89 5.41
C ASP A 160 15.86 -13.75 4.58
N PHE A 161 15.65 -13.95 3.27
CA PHE A 161 15.11 -12.94 2.34
C PHE A 161 15.86 -11.60 2.40
N LYS A 162 17.17 -11.65 2.66
CA LYS A 162 17.98 -10.46 2.99
C LYS A 162 18.04 -9.33 1.95
N HIS A 163 17.59 -9.60 0.73
CA HIS A 163 17.57 -8.63 -0.36
C HIS A 163 16.17 -8.07 -0.66
N LEU A 164 15.11 -8.68 -0.10
CA LEU A 164 13.75 -8.23 -0.34
C LEU A 164 13.45 -6.99 0.49
N GLN A 165 13.26 -5.86 -0.19
CA GLN A 165 13.04 -4.57 0.47
C GLN A 165 11.61 -4.07 0.34
N THR A 166 10.91 -4.44 -0.74
CA THR A 166 9.56 -3.94 -1.03
C THR A 166 8.63 -5.10 -1.39
N VAL A 167 7.47 -5.14 -0.72
CA VAL A 167 6.38 -6.09 -0.98
C VAL A 167 5.13 -5.30 -1.30
N SER A 168 4.53 -5.51 -2.48
CA SER A 168 3.33 -4.80 -2.90
C SER A 168 2.30 -5.74 -3.53
N PHE A 169 1.06 -5.63 -3.04
CA PHE A 169 -0.13 -6.26 -3.60
C PHE A 169 -1.02 -5.16 -4.19
N GLN A 170 -1.25 -5.19 -5.50
CA GLN A 170 -2.00 -4.16 -6.22
C GLN A 170 -3.24 -4.75 -6.90
N SER A 171 -4.31 -3.95 -6.97
CA SER A 171 -5.49 -4.25 -7.78
C SER A 171 -5.50 -3.44 -9.07
N TYR A 172 -6.39 -3.80 -9.99
CA TYR A 172 -6.67 -3.12 -11.25
C TYR A 172 -8.16 -2.79 -11.32
N ASP A 173 -8.56 -1.75 -12.03
CA ASP A 173 -9.98 -1.54 -12.33
C ASP A 173 -10.45 -2.46 -13.47
N ASP A 174 -11.75 -2.42 -13.77
CA ASP A 174 -12.37 -3.20 -14.84
C ASP A 174 -11.86 -2.81 -16.25
N SER A 175 -11.16 -1.67 -16.38
CA SER A 175 -10.55 -1.20 -17.63
C SER A 175 -9.12 -1.73 -17.84
N GLY A 176 -8.56 -2.42 -16.85
CA GLY A 176 -7.16 -2.89 -16.89
C GLY A 176 -6.15 -1.78 -16.64
N ALA A 177 -6.58 -0.63 -16.10
CA ALA A 177 -5.69 0.38 -15.53
C ALA A 177 -5.36 0.03 -14.08
N LEU A 178 -4.13 0.33 -13.66
CA LEU A 178 -3.67 0.06 -12.30
C LEU A 178 -4.59 0.82 -11.34
N CYS A 179 -5.27 0.11 -10.44
CA CYS A 179 -6.12 0.77 -9.49
C CYS A 179 -5.23 1.53 -8.52
N THR A 180 -5.60 2.78 -8.33
CA THR A 180 -4.89 3.72 -7.47
C THR A 180 -5.25 3.50 -6.00
N ALA A 181 -6.45 3.00 -5.75
CA ALA A 181 -6.85 2.34 -4.52
C ALA A 181 -6.27 0.90 -4.49
N LEU A 182 -5.91 0.40 -3.31
CA LEU A 182 -5.48 -1.02 -3.15
C LEU A 182 -6.61 -2.03 -3.43
N ARG A 183 -7.82 -1.54 -3.72
CA ARG A 183 -9.01 -2.32 -4.00
C ARG A 183 -9.86 -1.65 -5.09
N SER A 184 -10.46 -2.50 -5.93
CA SER A 184 -11.46 -2.11 -6.93
C SER A 184 -12.84 -2.62 -6.49
N ARG A 185 -13.92 -1.98 -6.96
CA ARG A 185 -15.29 -2.42 -6.68
C ARG A 185 -15.43 -3.92 -7.02
N GLY A 186 -15.95 -4.72 -6.08
CA GLY A 186 -16.15 -6.17 -6.26
C GLY A 186 -14.97 -7.07 -5.94
N GLN A 187 -13.74 -6.56 -5.72
CA GLN A 187 -12.63 -7.38 -5.23
C GLN A 187 -12.71 -7.60 -3.71
N ARG A 188 -12.22 -8.73 -3.22
CA ARG A 188 -12.11 -9.02 -1.78
C ARG A 188 -10.69 -8.70 -1.28
N PRO A 189 -10.53 -8.13 -0.08
CA PRO A 189 -9.21 -7.90 0.51
C PRO A 189 -8.49 -9.22 0.78
N LEU A 190 -7.15 -9.17 0.90
CA LEU A 190 -6.35 -10.35 1.16
C LEU A 190 -6.53 -10.83 2.61
N GLY A 191 -6.70 -12.13 2.80
CA GLY A 191 -6.72 -12.70 4.15
C GLY A 191 -5.39 -12.45 4.87
N GLN A 192 -5.43 -12.05 6.15
CA GLN A 192 -4.26 -11.71 6.98
C GLN A 192 -3.10 -12.70 6.88
N SER A 193 -3.43 -13.99 6.93
CA SER A 193 -2.55 -15.13 6.69
C SER A 193 -1.63 -15.07 5.46
N LEU A 194 -1.96 -14.28 4.43
CA LEU A 194 -1.11 -14.06 3.25
C LEU A 194 -0.12 -12.93 3.48
N VAL A 195 -0.52 -11.87 4.18
CA VAL A 195 0.26 -10.62 4.28
C VAL A 195 1.13 -10.58 5.54
N LEU A 196 0.62 -11.06 6.68
CA LEU A 196 1.32 -11.01 7.97
C LEU A 196 2.70 -11.71 7.99
N PRO A 197 2.95 -12.82 7.26
CA PRO A 197 4.29 -13.42 7.22
C PRO A 197 5.37 -12.42 6.76
N PHE A 198 5.08 -11.48 5.87
CA PHE A 198 6.09 -10.54 5.35
C PHE A 198 6.66 -9.60 6.42
N PHE A 199 6.00 -9.44 7.57
CA PHE A 199 6.52 -8.66 8.70
C PHE A 199 7.64 -9.37 9.48
N TYR A 200 7.85 -10.67 9.28
CA TYR A 200 8.95 -11.41 9.88
C TYR A 200 10.26 -11.28 9.10
N LEU A 201 10.20 -10.72 7.89
CA LEU A 201 11.37 -10.58 7.04
C LEU A 201 12.28 -9.43 7.53
N PRO A 202 13.59 -9.68 7.71
CA PRO A 202 14.49 -8.76 8.40
C PRO A 202 14.80 -7.49 7.61
N ASP A 203 14.77 -7.58 6.29
CA ASP A 203 15.25 -6.53 5.37
C ASP A 203 14.16 -5.76 4.63
N VAL A 204 12.89 -6.11 4.88
CA VAL A 204 11.75 -5.42 4.27
C VAL A 204 11.62 -4.01 4.83
N GLN A 205 11.55 -3.04 3.92
CA GLN A 205 11.45 -1.61 4.21
C GLN A 205 10.06 -1.07 3.90
N ARG A 206 9.36 -1.65 2.92
CA ARG A 206 8.04 -1.21 2.47
C ARG A 206 7.07 -2.36 2.26
N ILE A 207 5.85 -2.22 2.79
CA ILE A 207 4.74 -3.17 2.58
C ILE A 207 3.51 -2.40 2.11
N SER A 208 2.85 -2.90 1.06
CA SER A 208 1.62 -2.34 0.52
C SER A 208 0.57 -3.43 0.30
N ALA A 209 -0.59 -3.39 0.97
CA ALA A 209 -1.63 -4.42 0.86
C ALA A 209 -3.02 -3.98 1.34
N ALA A 210 -4.07 -4.48 0.70
CA ALA A 210 -5.43 -4.51 1.25
C ALA A 210 -5.59 -5.76 2.16
N ILE A 211 -5.88 -5.57 3.45
CA ILE A 211 -5.91 -6.67 4.44
C ILE A 211 -7.32 -6.82 5.01
N GLN A 212 -7.85 -8.04 4.96
CA GLN A 212 -9.17 -8.37 5.49
C GLN A 212 -9.24 -8.21 7.01
N ASN A 213 -10.35 -7.64 7.49
CA ASN A 213 -10.65 -7.62 8.92
C ASN A 213 -11.09 -8.97 9.45
N THR A 214 -10.66 -9.27 10.66
CA THR A 214 -11.13 -10.41 11.44
C THR A 214 -11.37 -9.97 12.87
N ASP A 215 -12.34 -10.55 13.55
CA ASP A 215 -12.57 -10.30 14.98
C ASP A 215 -11.36 -10.74 15.84
N ASN A 216 -10.65 -11.78 15.40
CA ASN A 216 -9.48 -12.34 16.07
C ASN A 216 -8.20 -12.11 15.24
N PHE A 217 -7.69 -10.87 15.24
CA PHE A 217 -6.38 -10.58 14.65
C PHE A 217 -5.30 -11.39 15.37
N ALA A 218 -4.63 -12.27 14.63
CA ALA A 218 -3.59 -13.14 15.19
C ALA A 218 -2.39 -13.20 14.27
N TRP A 219 -1.20 -13.06 14.86
CA TRP A 219 0.04 -13.30 14.14
C TRP A 219 0.19 -14.79 13.83
N PRO A 220 0.79 -15.14 12.67
CA PRO A 220 0.90 -16.53 12.22
C PRO A 220 1.82 -17.41 13.08
N ALA A 221 2.70 -16.83 13.89
CA ALA A 221 3.54 -17.56 14.84
C ALA A 221 3.41 -17.05 16.27
N ALA A 222 3.87 -17.88 17.22
CA ALA A 222 3.87 -17.55 18.64
C ALA A 222 4.84 -16.42 18.98
N CYS A 223 5.96 -16.30 18.26
CA CYS A 223 6.86 -15.16 18.37
C CYS A 223 6.31 -13.98 17.58
N LEU A 224 6.35 -12.78 18.16
CA LEU A 224 5.97 -11.58 17.43
C LEU A 224 7.06 -11.20 16.42
N PRO A 225 6.68 -10.67 15.25
CA PRO A 225 7.66 -10.19 14.28
C PRO A 225 8.43 -8.97 14.81
N ASN A 226 9.66 -8.79 14.33
CA ASN A 226 10.48 -7.62 14.63
C ASN A 226 10.98 -6.96 13.33
N PRO A 227 10.09 -6.24 12.61
CA PRO A 227 10.40 -5.62 11.33
C PRO A 227 11.27 -4.36 11.51
N SER A 228 12.52 -4.55 11.91
CA SER A 228 13.41 -3.46 12.33
C SER A 228 13.74 -2.45 11.22
N LYS A 229 13.73 -2.88 9.95
CA LYS A 229 14.00 -2.02 8.78
C LYS A 229 12.75 -1.48 8.10
N LEU A 230 11.56 -1.86 8.56
CA LEU A 230 10.29 -1.42 7.96
C LEU A 230 10.02 0.04 8.32
N THR A 231 10.06 0.91 7.31
CA THR A 231 9.91 2.36 7.46
C THR A 231 8.65 2.91 6.79
N SER A 232 8.06 2.18 5.83
CA SER A 232 6.86 2.61 5.11
C SER A 232 5.83 1.50 4.98
N ILE A 233 4.57 1.84 5.22
CA ILE A 233 3.44 0.93 5.10
C ILE A 233 2.30 1.64 4.36
N TYR A 234 1.70 0.96 3.38
CA TYR A 234 0.44 1.35 2.76
C TYR A 234 -0.61 0.25 2.97
N LEU A 235 -1.69 0.56 3.69
CA LEU A 235 -2.75 -0.40 3.98
C LEU A 235 -4.11 0.11 3.53
N ALA A 236 -4.97 -0.80 3.08
CA ALA A 236 -6.39 -0.56 2.87
C ALA A 236 -7.21 -1.71 3.47
N ASP A 237 -8.53 -1.49 3.56
CA ASP A 237 -9.52 -2.47 4.05
C ASP A 237 -9.27 -2.99 5.48
N ILE A 238 -8.35 -2.39 6.24
CA ILE A 238 -8.05 -2.76 7.63
C ILE A 238 -8.60 -1.70 8.60
N ARG A 239 -9.35 -2.12 9.61
CA ARG A 239 -10.00 -1.27 10.62
C ARG A 239 -9.09 -0.99 11.82
N GLU A 240 -9.51 -0.01 12.60
CA GLU A 240 -8.79 0.65 13.70
C GLU A 240 -8.12 -0.34 14.68
N ALA A 241 -8.84 -1.38 15.12
CA ALA A 241 -8.31 -2.37 16.04
C ALA A 241 -7.21 -3.26 15.41
N ASN A 242 -7.40 -3.67 14.17
CA ASN A 242 -6.48 -4.56 13.46
C ASN A 242 -5.21 -3.81 13.04
N ILE A 243 -5.34 -2.57 12.56
CA ILE A 243 -4.17 -1.73 12.27
C ILE A 243 -3.41 -1.40 13.56
N GLY A 244 -4.09 -1.17 14.69
CA GLY A 244 -3.42 -0.99 15.99
C GLY A 244 -2.58 -2.20 16.42
N SER A 245 -3.07 -3.41 16.15
CA SER A 245 -2.33 -4.65 16.40
C SER A 245 -1.09 -4.75 15.51
N LEU A 246 -1.20 -4.36 14.24
CA LEU A 246 -0.07 -4.29 13.31
C LEU A 246 0.96 -3.22 13.70
N LEU A 247 0.51 -2.03 14.08
CA LEU A 247 1.39 -0.93 14.48
C LEU A 247 2.14 -1.19 15.80
N SER A 248 1.67 -2.14 16.61
CA SER A 248 2.32 -2.52 17.87
C SER A 248 3.71 -3.16 17.68
N VAL A 249 3.98 -3.75 16.51
CA VAL A 249 5.25 -4.41 16.18
C VAL A 249 6.14 -3.58 15.24
N THR A 250 5.60 -2.55 14.58
CA THR A 250 6.32 -1.73 13.57
C THR A 250 6.91 -0.46 14.18
N ARG A 251 7.75 -0.64 15.21
CA ARG A 251 8.23 0.47 16.07
C ARG A 251 9.11 1.52 15.40
N ASN A 252 9.61 1.25 14.19
CA ASN A 252 10.49 2.16 13.43
C ASN A 252 9.77 2.82 12.24
N LEU A 253 8.43 2.70 12.17
CA LEU A 253 7.65 3.23 11.06
C LEU A 253 7.75 4.75 10.96
N GLN A 254 8.07 5.25 9.77
CA GLN A 254 8.21 6.68 9.47
C GLN A 254 7.06 7.18 8.59
N SER A 255 6.58 6.35 7.66
CA SER A 255 5.50 6.70 6.74
C SER A 255 4.37 5.68 6.82
N LEU A 256 3.16 6.18 7.09
CA LEU A 256 1.94 5.38 7.04
C LEU A 256 0.97 6.01 6.05
N ARG A 257 0.55 5.22 5.07
CA ARG A 257 -0.60 5.49 4.22
C ARG A 257 -1.68 4.49 4.57
N TRP A 258 -2.89 4.96 4.86
CA TRP A 258 -3.98 4.11 5.28
C TRP A 258 -5.30 4.55 4.65
N THR A 259 -6.00 3.62 4.01
CA THR A 259 -7.35 3.84 3.50
C THR A 259 -8.36 3.20 4.46
N TRP A 260 -9.10 4.04 5.17
CA TRP A 260 -10.31 3.65 5.87
C TRP A 260 -11.37 3.30 4.82
N TYR A 261 -12.00 2.14 4.95
CA TYR A 261 -12.93 1.63 3.96
C TYR A 261 -14.22 1.12 4.61
N TYR A 262 -15.35 1.42 3.99
CA TYR A 262 -16.67 0.90 4.33
C TYR A 262 -17.49 0.62 3.06
N ASP A 263 -18.14 -0.55 3.01
CA ASP A 263 -19.03 -0.93 1.91
C ASP A 263 -20.33 -1.45 2.52
N TYR A 264 -21.44 -0.78 2.22
CA TYR A 264 -22.77 -1.11 2.74
C TYR A 264 -23.24 -2.52 2.35
N GLY A 265 -22.77 -3.04 1.21
CA GLY A 265 -23.07 -4.40 0.77
C GLY A 265 -22.32 -5.49 1.54
N VAL A 266 -21.32 -5.12 2.34
CA VAL A 266 -20.53 -6.06 3.15
C VAL A 266 -21.10 -6.09 4.57
N LEU A 267 -21.96 -7.06 4.83
CA LEU A 267 -22.46 -7.36 6.18
C LEU A 267 -21.38 -8.08 6.99
N ASP A 268 -20.57 -7.33 7.72
CA ASP A 268 -19.65 -7.90 8.71
C ASP A 268 -19.73 -7.12 10.05
N ALA A 269 -19.33 -7.77 11.16
CA ALA A 269 -19.44 -7.19 12.49
C ALA A 269 -18.35 -6.16 12.81
N THR A 270 -17.30 -6.07 11.99
CA THR A 270 -16.10 -5.26 12.25
C THR A 270 -16.08 -3.97 11.41
N VAL A 271 -16.61 -4.01 10.19
CA VAL A 271 -16.67 -2.97 9.17
C VAL A 271 -18.05 -2.33 9.24
N VAL A 272 -18.18 -1.45 10.22
CA VAL A 272 -19.41 -0.68 10.48
C VAL A 272 -19.30 0.73 9.89
N PRO A 273 -20.42 1.43 9.62
CA PRO A 273 -20.46 2.81 9.11
C PRO A 273 -20.07 3.86 10.16
N ILE A 274 -19.19 3.50 11.10
CA ILE A 274 -18.72 4.37 12.19
C ILE A 274 -17.21 4.54 12.04
N ILE A 275 -16.77 5.79 11.91
CA ILE A 275 -15.37 6.19 11.96
C ILE A 275 -15.02 6.43 13.44
N ASN A 276 -14.22 5.53 14.03
CA ASN A 276 -13.84 5.63 15.44
C ASN A 276 -12.51 6.37 15.59
N LEU A 277 -12.55 7.70 15.73
CA LEU A 277 -11.34 8.52 15.84
C LEU A 277 -10.51 8.19 17.08
N ASP A 278 -11.14 7.84 18.20
CA ASP A 278 -10.43 7.43 19.41
C ASP A 278 -9.66 6.11 19.17
N GLY A 279 -10.27 5.18 18.44
CA GLY A 279 -9.62 3.95 17.98
C GLY A 279 -8.45 4.22 17.03
N ILE A 280 -8.61 5.16 16.09
CA ILE A 280 -7.56 5.59 15.16
C ILE A 280 -6.37 6.15 15.93
N VAL A 281 -6.60 7.12 16.82
CA VAL A 281 -5.49 7.77 17.53
C VAL A 281 -4.81 6.81 18.51
N ALA A 282 -5.57 5.90 19.15
CA ALA A 282 -5.01 4.84 19.99
C ALA A 282 -4.12 3.88 19.19
N ALA A 283 -4.51 3.52 17.96
CA ALA A 283 -3.70 2.70 17.06
C ALA A 283 -2.42 3.42 16.62
N LEU A 284 -2.54 4.67 16.17
CA LEU A 284 -1.42 5.48 15.70
C LEU A 284 -0.43 5.84 16.82
N SER A 285 -0.91 5.96 18.06
CA SER A 285 -0.08 6.26 19.24
C SER A 285 1.06 5.26 19.46
N ARG A 286 0.92 4.02 18.93
CA ARG A 286 1.98 3.00 18.94
C ARG A 286 3.25 3.43 18.19
N VAL A 287 3.12 4.32 17.20
CA VAL A 287 4.22 4.83 16.35
C VAL A 287 4.41 6.35 16.45
N ARG A 288 3.80 7.01 17.45
CA ARG A 288 3.83 8.48 17.63
C ARG A 288 5.23 9.11 17.64
N ASN A 289 6.22 8.34 18.11
CA ASN A 289 7.60 8.81 18.28
C ASN A 289 8.47 8.61 17.04
N THR A 290 7.96 7.99 15.98
CA THR A 290 8.72 7.67 14.77
C THR A 290 8.06 8.17 13.49
N LEU A 291 6.74 8.29 13.48
CA LEU A 291 5.97 8.71 12.31
C LEU A 291 6.30 10.17 11.92
N THR A 292 6.74 10.35 10.68
CA THR A 292 7.02 11.65 10.06
C THR A 292 6.00 12.02 8.99
N ASP A 293 5.35 11.02 8.41
CA ASP A 293 4.44 11.12 7.28
C ASP A 293 3.19 10.27 7.54
N LEU A 294 2.03 10.92 7.56
CA LEU A 294 0.74 10.26 7.72
C LEU A 294 -0.21 10.68 6.61
N THR A 295 -0.75 9.69 5.91
CA THR A 295 -1.80 9.89 4.91
C THR A 295 -2.96 8.96 5.25
N ILE A 296 -4.12 9.52 5.53
CA ILE A 296 -5.36 8.78 5.74
C ILE A 296 -6.31 9.13 4.61
N PHE A 297 -6.88 8.12 3.97
CA PHE A 297 -7.98 8.24 3.01
C PHE A 297 -9.25 7.66 3.63
N ALA A 298 -10.42 8.15 3.21
CA ALA A 298 -11.70 7.56 3.56
C ALA A 298 -12.51 7.21 2.30
N GLU A 299 -12.84 5.93 2.15
CA GLU A 299 -13.64 5.42 1.04
C GLU A 299 -14.92 4.77 1.57
N ALA A 300 -16.06 5.25 1.07
CA ALA A 300 -17.38 4.70 1.37
C ALA A 300 -18.20 4.57 0.08
N PRO A 301 -17.80 3.71 -0.88
CA PRO A 301 -18.47 3.62 -2.18
C PRO A 301 -19.91 3.14 -2.07
N ILE A 302 -20.70 3.42 -3.11
CA ILE A 302 -22.00 2.79 -3.34
C ILE A 302 -21.77 1.26 -3.40
N GLY A 303 -22.33 0.56 -2.42
CA GLY A 303 -22.09 -0.85 -2.16
C GLY A 303 -23.38 -1.56 -1.79
N GLY A 304 -23.47 -2.85 -2.14
CA GLY A 304 -24.78 -3.50 -2.26
C GLY A 304 -25.55 -2.93 -3.46
N ASP A 305 -26.71 -3.48 -3.81
CA ASP A 305 -27.54 -2.98 -4.92
C ASP A 305 -28.19 -1.60 -4.63
N ASP A 306 -27.56 -0.79 -3.76
CA ASP A 306 -28.01 0.54 -3.36
C ASP A 306 -27.67 1.56 -4.46
N PRO A 307 -28.57 2.50 -4.80
CA PRO A 307 -28.27 3.57 -5.75
C PRO A 307 -27.44 4.72 -5.17
N CYS A 308 -27.25 4.79 -3.84
CA CYS A 308 -26.72 5.96 -3.15
C CYS A 308 -25.50 5.65 -2.27
N TYR A 309 -24.70 6.69 -2.01
CA TYR A 309 -23.54 6.56 -1.13
C TYR A 309 -24.00 6.41 0.32
N PRO A 310 -23.44 5.43 1.07
CA PRO A 310 -23.90 5.18 2.41
C PRO A 310 -23.52 6.31 3.38
N ALA A 311 -24.42 6.58 4.31
CA ALA A 311 -24.17 7.44 5.46
C ALA A 311 -23.04 6.86 6.34
N VAL A 312 -22.11 7.69 6.80
CA VAL A 312 -21.17 7.32 7.86
C VAL A 312 -21.18 8.35 8.99
N LYS A 313 -20.80 7.92 10.19
CA LYS A 313 -20.76 8.77 11.38
C LYS A 313 -19.37 8.79 11.98
N VAL A 314 -18.92 9.95 12.38
CA VAL A 314 -17.67 10.14 13.13
C VAL A 314 -17.95 10.11 14.63
N GLN A 315 -17.14 9.37 15.38
CA GLN A 315 -17.16 9.32 16.84
C GLN A 315 -15.77 9.57 17.41
N GLY A 316 -15.69 10.20 18.58
CA GLY A 316 -14.43 10.49 19.24
C GLY A 316 -13.71 11.73 18.68
N SER A 317 -12.40 11.80 18.92
CA SER A 317 -11.55 12.90 18.46
C SER A 317 -10.08 12.48 18.28
N LEU A 318 -9.40 13.08 17.31
CA LEU A 318 -7.95 12.90 17.09
C LEU A 318 -7.08 13.81 17.98
N ARG A 319 -7.61 14.33 19.10
CA ARG A 319 -6.92 15.31 19.99
C ARG A 319 -5.52 14.87 20.42
N GLU A 320 -5.30 13.59 20.67
CA GLU A 320 -3.97 13.08 21.08
C GLU A 320 -2.91 13.16 19.96
N MET A 321 -3.29 13.44 18.71
CA MET A 321 -2.33 13.68 17.62
C MET A 321 -1.44 14.89 17.87
N VAL A 322 -1.83 15.85 18.73
CA VAL A 322 -0.97 16.97 19.12
C VAL A 322 0.36 16.50 19.73
N GLU A 323 0.40 15.28 20.29
CA GLU A 323 1.60 14.67 20.87
C GLU A 323 2.58 14.08 19.83
N PHE A 324 2.23 14.09 18.54
CA PHE A 324 3.01 13.45 17.48
C PHE A 324 4.17 14.35 17.05
N GLY A 325 5.15 14.51 17.94
CA GLY A 325 6.23 15.48 17.80
C GLY A 325 7.17 15.27 16.62
N LYS A 326 7.11 14.14 15.90
CA LYS A 326 7.89 13.94 14.66
C LYS A 326 7.08 14.09 13.38
N LEU A 327 5.75 14.21 13.47
CA LEU A 327 4.90 14.30 12.29
C LEU A 327 5.10 15.64 11.60
N LYS A 328 5.51 15.58 10.33
CA LYS A 328 5.80 16.75 9.49
C LYS A 328 4.81 16.92 8.35
N ARG A 329 4.28 15.80 7.84
CA ARG A 329 3.33 15.80 6.72
C ARG A 329 2.09 15.01 7.11
N LEU A 330 0.93 15.64 6.93
CA LEU A 330 -0.37 15.06 7.24
C LEU A 330 -1.30 15.29 6.05
N GLN A 331 -1.82 14.22 5.48
CA GLN A 331 -2.94 14.26 4.54
C GLN A 331 -4.11 13.48 5.15
N ILE A 332 -5.28 14.10 5.27
CA ILE A 332 -6.42 13.51 5.97
C ILE A 332 -7.74 14.16 5.54
N PRO A 333 -8.86 13.40 5.50
CA PRO A 333 -10.19 13.97 5.32
C PRO A 333 -10.48 15.06 6.35
N LEU A 334 -11.02 16.20 5.89
CA LEU A 334 -11.39 17.32 6.75
C LEU A 334 -12.34 16.87 7.87
N ALA A 335 -13.28 15.99 7.54
CA ALA A 335 -14.27 15.43 8.47
C ALA A 335 -13.65 14.69 9.67
N PHE A 336 -12.42 14.17 9.55
CA PHE A 336 -11.76 13.47 10.65
C PHE A 336 -11.17 14.44 11.69
N LEU A 337 -10.83 15.67 11.27
CA LEU A 337 -10.24 16.68 12.14
C LEU A 337 -11.30 17.52 12.86
N VAL A 338 -12.27 18.03 12.10
CA VAL A 338 -13.26 18.99 12.59
C VAL A 338 -14.69 18.46 12.58
N GLY A 339 -14.89 17.19 12.19
CA GLY A 339 -16.23 16.64 12.04
C GLY A 339 -16.91 17.11 10.76
N PHE A 340 -18.18 16.74 10.62
CA PHE A 340 -19.05 17.27 9.57
C PHE A 340 -19.46 18.70 9.93
N ALA A 341 -19.87 19.52 8.95
CA ALA A 341 -20.01 20.98 9.12
C ALA A 341 -20.92 21.43 10.29
N GLN A 342 -21.87 20.60 10.72
CA GLN A 342 -22.72 20.88 11.88
C GLN A 342 -21.98 20.74 13.24
N ASP A 343 -20.84 20.05 13.28
CA ASP A 343 -20.00 19.88 14.47
C ASP A 343 -19.08 21.10 14.65
N THR A 344 -19.57 22.10 15.38
CA THR A 344 -18.82 23.32 15.71
C THR A 344 -17.90 23.16 16.93
N THR A 345 -17.84 21.96 17.52
CA THR A 345 -17.14 21.72 18.80
C THR A 345 -15.66 21.39 18.64
N LYS A 346 -15.23 21.09 17.41
CA LYS A 346 -13.87 20.65 17.08
C LYS A 346 -13.16 21.72 16.27
N ARG A 347 -11.88 21.95 16.59
CA ARG A 347 -11.06 22.97 15.94
C ARG A 347 -9.73 22.37 15.51
N LEU A 348 -9.16 22.88 14.41
CA LEU A 348 -7.90 22.41 13.85
C LEU A 348 -6.74 22.50 14.87
N GLN A 349 -6.69 23.59 15.66
CA GLN A 349 -5.65 23.75 16.68
C GLN A 349 -5.70 22.72 17.82
N ASP A 350 -6.83 22.05 18.03
CA ASP A 350 -6.99 21.07 19.11
C ASP A 350 -6.47 19.67 18.71
N VAL A 351 -6.18 19.44 17.42
CA VAL A 351 -5.83 18.12 16.87
C VAL A 351 -4.52 18.11 16.10
N LEU A 352 -4.10 19.22 15.51
CA LEU A 352 -2.91 19.26 14.66
C LEU A 352 -1.60 19.20 15.48
N PRO A 353 -0.63 18.34 15.10
CA PRO A 353 0.68 18.32 15.74
C PRO A 353 1.46 19.62 15.54
N ARG A 354 2.18 20.04 16.58
CA ARG A 354 2.93 21.30 16.59
C ARG A 354 4.01 21.41 15.50
N ASN A 355 4.61 20.29 15.14
CA ASN A 355 5.75 20.23 14.20
C ASN A 355 5.32 19.96 12.75
N ILE A 356 4.02 20.07 12.46
CA ILE A 356 3.52 19.92 11.11
C ILE A 356 4.11 21.00 10.20
N GLU A 357 4.62 20.59 9.04
CA GLU A 357 5.17 21.46 8.01
C GLU A 357 4.20 21.57 6.82
N TYR A 358 3.54 20.47 6.46
CA TYR A 358 2.57 20.43 5.36
C TYR A 358 1.29 19.70 5.78
N LEU A 359 0.15 20.33 5.51
CA LEU A 359 -1.18 19.79 5.75
C LEU A 359 -1.93 19.68 4.42
N SER A 360 -2.50 18.52 4.12
CA SER A 360 -3.38 18.33 2.97
C SER A 360 -4.75 17.89 3.46
N LEU A 361 -5.78 18.68 3.17
CA LEU A 361 -7.16 18.42 3.58
C LEU A 361 -7.92 17.90 2.37
N THR A 362 -8.53 16.73 2.50
CA THR A 362 -9.35 16.11 1.45
C THR A 362 -10.84 16.23 1.76
N ASP A 363 -11.66 16.24 0.72
CA ASP A 363 -13.13 16.33 0.75
C ASP A 363 -13.84 14.96 0.64
N GLU A 364 -13.08 13.89 0.86
CA GLU A 364 -13.57 12.52 0.90
C GLU A 364 -14.80 12.40 1.81
N LEU A 365 -15.74 11.53 1.43
CA LEU A 365 -17.07 11.38 2.04
C LEU A 365 -18.08 12.48 1.67
N GLY A 366 -17.75 13.36 0.73
CA GLY A 366 -18.60 14.47 0.28
C GLY A 366 -19.94 14.08 -0.36
N LEU A 367 -20.04 12.87 -0.94
CA LEU A 367 -21.22 12.42 -1.71
C LEU A 367 -22.25 11.64 -0.87
N GLN A 368 -22.09 11.56 0.45
CA GLN A 368 -22.96 10.78 1.31
C GLN A 368 -24.35 11.41 1.47
N ASN A 369 -25.38 10.58 1.68
CA ASN A 369 -26.75 10.99 2.01
C ASN A 369 -27.52 11.70 0.88
N GLU A 370 -27.22 11.42 -0.39
CA GLU A 370 -27.90 12.03 -1.55
C GLU A 370 -29.38 11.60 -1.72
N ASP A 371 -29.81 10.50 -1.11
CA ASP A 371 -31.17 9.95 -1.25
C ASP A 371 -32.24 10.67 -0.42
N GLY A 372 -31.85 11.55 0.50
CA GLY A 372 -32.77 12.26 1.40
C GLY A 372 -33.51 11.38 2.41
N TYR A 373 -33.21 10.07 2.46
CA TYR A 373 -33.72 9.12 3.46
C TYR A 373 -32.72 8.97 4.61
N VAL A 374 -32.23 10.11 5.10
CA VAL A 374 -31.36 10.12 6.28
C VAL A 374 -32.25 9.81 7.47
N GLU A 375 -31.97 8.71 8.18
CA GLU A 375 -32.41 8.59 9.58
C GLU A 375 -32.03 9.90 10.28
N GLU A 376 -32.99 10.66 10.83
CA GLU A 376 -32.83 12.03 11.35
C GLU A 376 -31.60 12.25 12.29
N THR A 377 -31.00 11.17 12.77
CA THR A 377 -29.85 11.12 13.68
C THR A 377 -28.47 11.03 13.01
N TRP A 378 -28.36 10.90 11.68
CA TRP A 378 -27.06 10.79 10.97
C TRP A 378 -26.59 12.14 10.39
N PRO A 379 -25.27 12.40 10.44
CA PRO A 379 -24.73 13.68 9.98
C PRO A 379 -24.75 13.76 8.45
N VAL A 380 -25.06 14.96 7.94
CA VAL A 380 -24.95 15.29 6.52
C VAL A 380 -23.60 15.94 6.24
N TYR A 381 -22.95 15.57 5.13
CA TYR A 381 -21.73 16.23 4.69
C TYR A 381 -22.10 17.58 4.03
N GLU A 382 -21.96 18.67 4.77
CA GLU A 382 -22.39 20.01 4.32
C GLU A 382 -21.22 21.01 4.19
N TRP A 383 -19.98 20.52 4.06
CA TRP A 383 -18.83 21.42 3.88
C TRP A 383 -18.91 22.10 2.52
N GLN A 384 -19.37 23.35 2.53
CA GLN A 384 -19.37 24.25 1.37
C GLN A 384 -18.03 24.99 1.30
N ASP A 385 -17.59 25.36 0.09
CA ASP A 385 -16.28 26.01 -0.15
C ASP A 385 -16.02 27.20 0.77
N PHE A 386 -17.01 28.08 0.96
CA PHE A 386 -16.86 29.25 1.84
C PHE A 386 -16.71 28.86 3.32
N ALA A 387 -17.34 27.76 3.76
CA ALA A 387 -17.23 27.29 5.13
C ALA A 387 -15.81 26.79 5.42
N VAL A 388 -15.19 26.10 4.45
CA VAL A 388 -13.78 25.71 4.50
C VAL A 388 -12.88 26.94 4.55
N LEU A 389 -13.14 27.97 3.73
CA LEU A 389 -12.37 29.20 3.75
C LEU A 389 -12.49 29.96 5.09
N ILE A 390 -13.69 30.01 5.68
CA ILE A 390 -13.92 30.61 7.01
C ILE A 390 -13.16 29.83 8.10
N LEU A 391 -13.20 28.50 8.05
CA LEU A 391 -12.45 27.64 8.97
C LEU A 391 -10.95 27.95 8.91
N LEU A 392 -10.37 27.96 7.70
CA LEU A 392 -8.96 28.27 7.49
C LEU A 392 -8.61 29.69 7.94
N ARG A 393 -9.45 30.68 7.60
CA ARG A 393 -9.25 32.07 8.03
C ARG A 393 -9.17 32.17 9.55
N THR A 394 -10.12 31.56 10.24
CA THR A 394 -10.20 31.59 11.71
C THR A 394 -8.98 30.91 12.34
N TRP A 395 -8.57 29.75 11.83
CA TRP A 395 -7.39 29.04 12.33
C TRP A 395 -6.09 29.81 12.07
N LEU A 396 -5.97 30.49 10.92
CA LEU A 396 -4.78 31.24 10.54
C LEU A 396 -4.64 32.59 11.25
N GLU A 397 -5.57 32.98 12.11
CA GLU A 397 -5.39 34.16 12.98
C GLU A 397 -4.32 33.93 14.05
N ASP A 398 -4.25 32.71 14.62
CA ASP A 398 -3.37 32.39 15.75
C ASP A 398 -2.47 31.15 15.52
N TRP A 399 -2.43 30.61 14.30
CA TRP A 399 -1.76 29.35 13.97
C TRP A 399 -0.32 29.24 14.46
N ARG A 400 0.45 30.35 14.49
CA ARG A 400 1.86 30.35 14.94
C ARG A 400 2.03 29.89 16.39
N THR A 401 0.98 29.96 17.21
CA THR A 401 1.00 29.49 18.60
C THR A 401 0.85 27.97 18.69
N HIS A 402 0.13 27.37 17.73
CA HIS A 402 -0.26 25.96 17.73
C HIS A 402 0.58 25.12 16.76
N THR A 403 0.83 25.61 15.55
CA THR A 403 1.53 24.93 14.45
C THR A 403 2.66 25.80 13.86
N PRO A 404 3.64 26.28 14.67
CA PRO A 404 4.65 27.27 14.26
C PRO A 404 5.53 26.88 13.07
N HIS A 405 5.58 25.60 12.71
CA HIS A 405 6.42 25.09 11.63
C HIS A 405 5.68 24.93 10.30
N LEU A 406 4.39 25.27 10.25
CA LEU A 406 3.56 25.15 9.05
C LEU A 406 4.13 26.01 7.92
N ARG A 407 4.27 25.38 6.75
CA ARG A 407 4.79 26.00 5.52
C ARG A 407 3.74 26.01 4.43
N GLY A 408 2.89 24.99 4.37
CA GLY A 408 1.86 24.88 3.35
C GLY A 408 0.63 24.12 3.80
N VAL A 409 -0.51 24.53 3.25
CA VAL A 409 -1.78 23.80 3.32
C VAL A 409 -2.31 23.64 1.90
N SER A 410 -2.63 22.40 1.52
CA SER A 410 -3.24 22.08 0.25
C SER A 410 -4.67 21.60 0.49
N LEU A 411 -5.63 22.21 -0.19
CA LEU A 411 -7.01 21.71 -0.27
C LEU A 411 -7.07 20.80 -1.49
N VAL A 412 -7.27 19.51 -1.25
CA VAL A 412 -7.28 18.47 -2.28
C VAL A 412 -8.73 18.09 -2.53
N TYR A 413 -9.21 18.30 -3.75
CA TYR A 413 -10.59 18.01 -4.13
C TYR A 413 -10.62 17.03 -5.29
N GLU A 414 -11.61 16.13 -5.30
CA GLU A 414 -11.83 15.23 -6.42
C GLU A 414 -12.71 15.91 -7.49
N GLU A 415 -12.20 16.03 -8.72
CA GLU A 415 -13.02 16.51 -9.84
C GLU A 415 -14.02 15.41 -10.22
N LEU A 416 -15.23 15.49 -9.68
CA LEU A 416 -16.36 14.71 -10.15
C LEU A 416 -16.89 15.37 -11.44
N ASP A 417 -17.30 14.54 -12.41
CA ASP A 417 -17.85 14.90 -13.75
C ASP A 417 -19.06 15.88 -13.72
N THR A 418 -19.43 16.42 -12.57
CA THR A 418 -20.61 17.28 -12.33
C THR A 418 -20.32 18.78 -12.32
N ASN A 419 -19.08 19.24 -12.55
CA ASN A 419 -18.66 20.66 -12.36
C ASN A 419 -18.90 21.18 -10.92
N GLN A 420 -19.13 20.30 -9.93
CA GLN A 420 -19.44 20.68 -8.54
C GLN A 420 -18.18 20.86 -7.67
N GLY A 421 -16.97 20.73 -8.21
CA GLY A 421 -15.71 20.80 -7.45
C GLY A 421 -14.81 22.01 -7.72
N GLU A 422 -15.11 22.84 -8.72
CA GLU A 422 -14.29 24.04 -8.97
C GLU A 422 -14.71 25.18 -8.05
N TRP A 423 -13.87 25.48 -7.05
CA TRP A 423 -14.05 26.70 -6.25
C TRP A 423 -14.19 27.92 -7.18
N PRO A 424 -15.21 28.77 -6.98
CA PRO A 424 -15.38 30.01 -7.72
C PRO A 424 -14.07 30.81 -7.76
N PRO A 425 -13.73 31.48 -8.89
CA PRO A 425 -12.49 32.25 -9.02
C PRO A 425 -12.26 33.25 -7.89
N GLU A 426 -13.34 33.84 -7.38
CA GLU A 426 -13.33 34.75 -6.23
C GLU A 426 -12.83 34.05 -4.94
N LEU A 427 -13.32 32.84 -4.65
CA LEU A 427 -12.86 32.08 -3.48
C LEU A 427 -11.42 31.59 -3.63
N ARG A 428 -10.99 31.22 -4.85
CA ARG A 428 -9.57 30.89 -5.12
C ARG A 428 -8.66 32.10 -4.90
N HIS A 429 -9.10 33.28 -5.31
CA HIS A 429 -8.37 34.53 -5.06
C HIS A 429 -8.27 34.80 -3.55
N GLN A 430 -9.37 34.72 -2.82
CA GLN A 430 -9.38 34.92 -1.37
C GLN A 430 -8.53 33.90 -0.61
N LEU A 431 -8.47 32.64 -1.06
CA LEU A 431 -7.58 31.62 -0.52
C LEU A 431 -6.10 32.01 -0.71
N THR A 432 -5.77 32.50 -1.90
CA THR A 432 -4.40 32.94 -2.24
C THR A 432 -4.00 34.17 -1.42
N GLU A 433 -4.90 35.14 -1.25
CA GLU A 433 -4.68 36.31 -0.39
C GLU A 433 -4.49 35.90 1.07
N LEU A 434 -5.30 34.97 1.57
CA LEU A 434 -5.20 34.45 2.93
C LEU A 434 -3.82 33.81 3.19
N GLY A 435 -3.31 33.02 2.23
CA GLY A 435 -1.99 32.41 2.34
C GLY A 435 -0.88 33.46 2.36
N THR A 436 -0.99 34.47 1.50
CA THR A 436 -0.06 35.61 1.44
C THR A 436 -0.04 36.39 2.76
N GLN A 437 -1.21 36.64 3.35
CA GLN A 437 -1.34 37.33 4.65
C GLN A 437 -0.76 36.51 5.81
N ALA A 438 -1.00 35.20 5.83
CA ALA A 438 -0.48 34.31 6.87
C ALA A 438 1.03 34.01 6.70
N GLY A 439 1.58 34.20 5.49
CA GLY A 439 2.96 33.88 5.14
C GLY A 439 3.20 32.38 4.92
N ILE A 440 2.19 31.66 4.45
CA ILE A 440 2.24 30.22 4.14
C ILE A 440 1.71 29.96 2.73
N GLN A 441 2.11 28.85 2.11
CA GLN A 441 1.55 28.41 0.85
C GLN A 441 0.14 27.86 1.07
N LEU A 442 -0.88 28.51 0.53
CA LEU A 442 -2.24 27.96 0.45
C LEU A 442 -2.55 27.69 -1.01
N GLU A 443 -2.93 26.46 -1.31
CA GLU A 443 -3.23 26.04 -2.68
C GLU A 443 -4.46 25.13 -2.72
N LEU A 444 -5.18 25.26 -3.83
CA LEU A 444 -6.23 24.34 -4.20
C LEU A 444 -5.62 23.41 -5.25
N VAL A 445 -5.55 22.12 -4.93
CA VAL A 445 -4.92 21.10 -5.76
C VAL A 445 -6.00 20.19 -6.28
N GLU A 446 -6.18 20.21 -7.60
CA GLU A 446 -7.01 19.22 -8.27
C GLU A 446 -6.41 17.85 -8.00
N TRP A 447 -7.23 16.98 -7.42
CA TRP A 447 -6.82 15.61 -7.22
C TRP A 447 -6.92 14.87 -8.53
N VAL A 448 -5.91 15.03 -9.37
CA VAL A 448 -5.68 14.04 -10.40
C VAL A 448 -5.25 12.78 -9.65
N ARG A 449 -6.08 11.72 -9.66
CA ARG A 449 -5.67 10.38 -9.20
C ARG A 449 -4.57 9.80 -10.10
N ARG A 450 -3.46 10.52 -10.27
CA ARG A 450 -2.21 10.02 -10.81
C ARG A 450 -1.43 9.43 -9.65
N TRP A 451 -1.35 8.11 -9.61
CA TRP A 451 -0.48 7.38 -8.70
C TRP A 451 0.56 6.60 -9.49
#